data_AF-A0A9J6D1A5-F1
#
_entry.id   AF-A0A9J6D1A5-F1
#
_cell.length_a   1.000
_cell.length_b   1.000
_cell.length_c   1.000
_cell.angle_alpha   90.00
_cell.angle_beta   90.00
_cell.angle_gamma   90.00
#
_symmetry.space_group_name_H-M   'P 1'
#
loop_
_entity.id
_entity.type
_entity.pdbx_description
1 polymer ?
#
loop_
_entity_poly.entity_id
_entity_poly.type
_entity_poly.pdbx_seq_one_letter_code
_entity_poly.pdbx_strand_id
1 'polypeptide(L)'
;MKVATTPKFRVGLPQKPGLAIQWGPIGDVGVFHEMTGENLRISGIVPQPIISCMAVMDYCLSQKKHIVSSFVKSSQSLTPDAMNKRDLVESVVRILGVNNTSKMNPSISLVELGIDSLMSIEVKTLVERNYDVTMSLQEIRQLTVGQINEIGESSSDNPSAPETATKIESEQGMN
;
A
#
# COMPACT_ATOMS: atom_id res chain seq x y z
N MET A 1 66.23 16.50 11.43
CA MET A 1 65.66 16.98 10.16
C MET A 1 64.44 16.12 9.82
N LYS A 2 63.21 16.61 10.07
CA LYS A 2 61.98 15.83 9.82
C LYS A 2 61.49 16.09 8.40
N VAL A 3 61.39 15.05 7.58
CA VAL A 3 60.79 15.14 6.24
C VAL A 3 59.27 15.16 6.42
N ALA A 4 58.64 16.30 6.14
CA ALA A 4 57.18 16.43 6.16
C ALA A 4 56.61 15.91 4.85
N THR A 5 56.06 14.70 4.86
CA THR A 5 55.33 14.15 3.70
C THR A 5 53.93 14.77 3.63
N THR A 6 53.75 15.74 2.74
CA THR A 6 52.43 16.32 2.47
C THR A 6 51.52 15.33 1.74
N PRO A 7 50.22 15.23 2.10
CA PRO A 7 49.28 14.36 1.42
C PRO A 7 49.00 14.85 0.00
N LYS A 8 49.31 14.02 -1.01
CA LYS A 8 49.03 14.31 -2.42
C LYS A 8 47.58 13.97 -2.76
N PHE A 9 46.69 14.96 -2.76
CA PHE A 9 45.36 14.82 -3.32
C PHE A 9 45.45 14.76 -4.86
N ARG A 10 45.09 13.60 -5.45
CA ARG A 10 44.92 13.47 -6.91
C ARG A 10 43.57 14.04 -7.34
N VAL A 11 43.56 15.32 -7.72
CA VAL A 11 42.50 15.87 -8.57
C VAL A 11 42.71 15.30 -9.98
N GLY A 12 41.66 14.76 -10.61
CA GLY A 12 41.74 14.18 -11.96
C GLY A 12 41.52 12.66 -12.06
N LEU A 13 40.91 12.01 -11.07
CA LEU A 13 40.18 10.77 -11.36
C LEU A 13 38.97 11.11 -12.25
N PRO A 14 38.66 10.34 -13.30
CA PRO A 14 37.47 10.57 -14.10
C PRO A 14 36.24 10.48 -13.18
N GLN A 15 35.39 11.50 -13.25
CA GLN A 15 34.18 11.59 -12.44
C GLN A 15 33.22 10.48 -12.85
N LYS A 16 33.32 9.31 -12.20
CA LYS A 16 32.33 8.25 -12.35
C LYS A 16 31.00 8.81 -11.84
N PRO A 17 29.93 8.83 -12.65
CA PRO A 17 28.64 9.30 -12.19
C PRO A 17 28.17 8.39 -11.06
N GLY A 18 27.68 9.00 -9.98
CA GLY A 18 27.11 8.25 -8.85
C GLY A 18 25.89 7.45 -9.30
N LEU A 19 25.73 6.26 -8.75
CA LEU A 19 24.52 5.45 -8.91
C LEU A 19 23.66 5.59 -7.64
N ALA A 20 22.42 6.03 -7.80
CA ALA A 20 21.40 5.93 -6.77
C ALA A 20 20.60 4.64 -6.96
N ILE A 21 20.49 3.83 -5.92
CA ILE A 21 19.64 2.64 -5.88
C ILE A 21 18.52 2.87 -4.87
N GLN A 22 17.28 2.88 -5.35
CA GLN A 22 16.10 2.82 -4.49
C GLN A 22 15.79 1.35 -4.18
N TRP A 23 15.93 0.97 -2.91
CA TRP A 23 15.54 -0.35 -2.44
C TRP A 23 14.09 -0.35 -1.95
N GLY A 24 13.38 -1.45 -2.19
CA GLY A 24 12.16 -1.79 -1.46
C GLY A 24 12.44 -2.16 0.01
N PRO A 25 11.40 -2.49 0.78
CA PRO A 25 11.55 -2.94 2.17
C PRO A 25 12.47 -4.17 2.27
N ILE A 26 13.33 -4.16 3.29
CA ILE A 26 14.26 -5.25 3.60
C ILE A 26 13.81 -5.88 4.91
N GLY A 27 13.48 -7.18 4.89
CA GLY A 27 12.90 -7.89 6.04
C GLY A 27 13.90 -8.22 7.15
N ASP A 28 15.18 -8.39 6.81
CA ASP A 28 16.21 -8.85 7.76
C ASP A 28 16.77 -7.72 8.66
N VAL A 29 16.26 -6.48 8.55
CA VAL A 29 16.84 -5.31 9.23
C VAL A 29 15.78 -4.34 9.76
N GLY A 30 16.04 -3.76 10.93
CA GLY A 30 15.21 -2.71 11.53
C GLY A 30 13.80 -3.18 11.88
N VAL A 31 12.86 -2.24 11.89
CA VAL A 31 11.46 -2.45 12.33
C VAL A 31 10.76 -3.58 11.57
N PHE A 32 11.10 -3.78 10.29
CA PHE A 32 10.50 -4.85 9.48
C PHE A 32 10.85 -6.27 9.95
N HIS A 33 11.97 -6.44 10.67
CA HIS A 33 12.37 -7.71 11.30
C HIS A 33 11.52 -8.06 12.53
N GLU A 34 11.13 -7.04 13.30
CA GLU A 34 10.25 -7.22 14.47
C GLU A 34 8.78 -7.41 14.05
N MET A 35 8.39 -6.82 12.91
CA MET A 35 7.06 -6.93 12.34
C MET A 35 6.89 -8.08 11.33
N THR A 36 7.84 -9.03 11.28
CA THR A 36 7.77 -10.19 10.36
C THR A 36 6.79 -11.28 10.83
N GLY A 37 5.53 -10.91 11.05
CA GLY A 37 4.44 -11.85 10.75
C GLY A 37 4.46 -12.17 9.26
N GLU A 38 4.14 -13.42 8.87
CA GLU A 38 4.42 -14.00 7.54
C GLU A 38 3.78 -13.28 6.32
N ASN A 39 3.03 -12.18 6.54
CA ASN A 39 2.25 -11.49 5.51
C ASN A 39 2.40 -9.96 5.46
N LEU A 40 3.40 -9.37 6.13
CA LEU A 40 3.63 -7.92 6.01
C LEU A 40 3.89 -7.55 4.54
N ARG A 41 2.97 -6.76 3.97
CA ARG A 41 2.99 -6.25 2.60
C ARG A 41 2.80 -4.76 2.67
N ILE A 42 3.55 -4.01 1.87
CA ILE A 42 3.57 -2.55 1.90
C ILE A 42 3.29 -2.05 0.48
N SER A 43 2.11 -1.49 0.24
CA SER A 43 1.65 -1.01 -1.07
C SER A 43 1.77 -2.08 -2.18
N GLY A 44 1.54 -3.34 -1.82
CA GLY A 44 1.72 -4.48 -2.73
C GLY A 44 3.18 -4.85 -3.02
N ILE A 45 4.14 -4.36 -2.24
CA ILE A 45 5.55 -4.78 -2.23
C ILE A 45 5.79 -5.69 -1.03
N VAL A 46 6.56 -6.76 -1.21
CA VAL A 46 6.93 -7.71 -0.15
C VAL A 46 8.34 -7.37 0.37
N PRO A 47 8.56 -7.32 1.70
CA PRO A 47 9.90 -7.27 2.27
C PRO A 47 10.76 -8.44 1.79
N GLN A 48 11.96 -8.15 1.29
CA GLN A 48 12.91 -9.18 0.82
C GLN A 48 14.10 -9.30 1.77
N PRO A 49 14.75 -10.47 1.88
CA PRO A 49 15.96 -10.60 2.68
C PRO A 49 17.09 -9.76 2.09
N ILE A 50 18.03 -9.30 2.92
CA ILE A 50 19.16 -8.46 2.50
C ILE A 50 20.04 -9.17 1.47
N ILE A 51 20.10 -10.51 1.53
CA ILE A 51 20.79 -11.36 0.56
C ILE A 51 20.21 -11.17 -0.86
N SER A 52 18.90 -10.97 -1.00
CA SER A 52 18.25 -10.69 -2.29
C SER A 52 18.71 -9.34 -2.87
N CYS A 53 18.76 -8.30 -2.02
CA CYS A 53 19.29 -6.99 -2.42
C CYS A 53 20.76 -7.08 -2.86
N MET A 54 21.59 -7.81 -2.11
CA MET A 54 23.00 -8.01 -2.45
C MET A 54 23.20 -8.80 -3.75
N ALA A 55 22.35 -9.81 -4.01
CA ALA A 55 22.43 -10.64 -5.22
C ALA A 55 22.23 -9.84 -6.52
N VAL A 56 21.42 -8.78 -6.50
CA VAL A 56 21.20 -7.90 -7.67
C VAL A 56 22.11 -6.66 -7.69
N MET A 57 22.98 -6.48 -6.69
CA MET A 57 23.83 -5.28 -6.57
C MET A 57 24.82 -5.15 -7.73
N ASP A 58 25.46 -6.24 -8.16
CA ASP A 58 26.38 -6.23 -9.31
C ASP A 58 25.65 -5.82 -10.61
N TYR A 59 24.45 -6.39 -10.83
CA TYR A 59 23.59 -6.00 -11.94
C TYR A 59 23.17 -4.52 -11.89
N CYS A 60 22.89 -3.97 -10.70
CA CYS A 60 22.62 -2.54 -10.54
C CYS A 60 23.87 -1.69 -10.89
N LEU A 61 25.04 -2.08 -10.41
CA LEU A 61 26.32 -1.38 -10.64
C LEU A 61 26.78 -1.46 -12.11
N SER A 62 26.37 -2.49 -12.86
CA SER A 62 26.64 -2.61 -14.29
C SER A 62 25.71 -1.78 -15.18
N GLN A 63 24.69 -1.10 -14.64
CA GLN A 63 23.76 -0.31 -15.44
C GLN A 63 24.38 1.00 -15.95
N LYS A 64 24.02 1.36 -17.19
CA LYS A 64 24.36 2.67 -17.78
C LYS A 64 23.50 3.84 -17.24
N LYS A 65 22.49 3.54 -16.40
CA LYS A 65 21.56 4.53 -15.83
C LYS A 65 22.02 4.95 -14.43
N HIS A 66 21.88 6.21 -14.07
CA HIS A 66 22.33 6.75 -12.78
C HIS A 66 21.33 6.57 -11.63
N ILE A 67 20.09 6.16 -11.94
CA ILE A 67 19.05 5.86 -10.96
C ILE A 67 18.42 4.51 -11.34
N VAL A 68 18.35 3.60 -10.38
CA VAL A 68 17.73 2.29 -10.52
C VAL A 68 16.88 1.98 -9.27
N SER A 69 15.89 1.11 -9.41
CA SER A 69 15.01 0.70 -8.31
C SER A 69 14.87 -0.83 -8.28
N SER A 70 14.86 -1.42 -7.09
CA SER A 70 14.78 -2.87 -6.89
C SER A 70 13.87 -3.22 -5.71
N PHE A 71 12.79 -3.93 -6.01
CA PHE A 71 11.76 -4.33 -5.04
C PHE A 71 11.01 -5.57 -5.54
N VAL A 72 10.46 -6.37 -4.61
CA VAL A 72 9.67 -7.56 -4.95
C VAL A 72 8.18 -7.21 -4.95
N LYS A 73 7.57 -7.18 -6.13
CA LYS A 73 6.11 -7.00 -6.24
C LYS A 73 5.37 -8.25 -5.74
N SER A 74 4.37 -8.06 -4.88
CA SER A 74 3.44 -9.11 -4.51
C SER A 74 2.62 -9.54 -5.73
N SER A 75 2.70 -10.82 -6.09
CA SER A 75 1.75 -11.43 -7.00
C SER A 75 0.41 -11.63 -6.28
N GLN A 76 -0.46 -10.62 -6.33
CA GLN A 76 -1.89 -10.84 -6.20
C GLN A 76 -2.50 -10.73 -7.59
N SER A 77 -3.04 -11.85 -8.08
CA SER A 77 -3.99 -11.82 -9.18
C SER A 77 -5.28 -11.18 -8.66
N LEU A 78 -5.44 -9.88 -8.89
CA LEU A 78 -6.75 -9.25 -8.87
C LEU A 78 -7.43 -9.66 -10.18
N THR A 79 -8.07 -10.84 -10.19
CA THR A 79 -8.98 -11.24 -11.25
C THR A 79 -10.08 -10.19 -11.38
N PRO A 80 -10.47 -9.73 -12.57
CA PRO A 80 -11.43 -8.62 -12.71
C PRO A 80 -12.82 -8.92 -12.10
N ASP A 81 -13.21 -10.19 -12.03
CA ASP A 81 -14.45 -10.66 -11.34
C ASP A 81 -14.41 -10.47 -9.81
N ALA A 82 -13.30 -9.95 -9.28
CA ALA A 82 -13.10 -9.58 -7.90
C ALA A 82 -13.68 -8.20 -7.55
N MET A 83 -14.32 -7.48 -8.47
CA MET A 83 -14.84 -6.12 -8.26
C MET A 83 -16.20 -6.06 -7.54
N ASN A 84 -16.59 -7.13 -6.83
CA ASN A 84 -17.47 -6.96 -5.67
C ASN A 84 -16.70 -6.21 -4.59
N LYS A 85 -17.37 -5.34 -3.82
CA LYS A 85 -16.86 -4.84 -2.54
C LYS A 85 -16.60 -6.05 -1.64
N ARG A 86 -15.37 -6.58 -1.66
CA ARG A 86 -14.93 -7.42 -0.55
C ARG A 86 -14.90 -6.54 0.67
N ASP A 87 -15.52 -7.06 1.71
CA ASP A 87 -15.63 -6.46 3.03
C ASP A 87 -14.39 -5.60 3.34
N LEU A 88 -14.64 -4.30 3.56
CA LEU A 88 -13.59 -3.35 3.88
C LEU A 88 -12.87 -3.78 5.17
N VAL A 89 -13.58 -4.45 6.09
CA VAL A 89 -13.02 -5.06 7.29
C VAL A 89 -12.05 -6.20 6.94
N GLU A 90 -12.41 -7.13 6.04
CA GLU A 90 -11.49 -8.18 5.55
C GLU A 90 -10.20 -7.58 4.96
N SER A 91 -10.33 -6.51 4.19
CA SER A 91 -9.21 -5.83 3.53
C SER A 91 -8.31 -5.08 4.52
N VAL A 92 -8.87 -4.43 5.54
CA VAL A 92 -8.12 -3.79 6.64
C VAL A 92 -7.46 -4.84 7.54
N VAL A 93 -8.17 -5.91 7.89
CA VAL A 93 -7.63 -7.02 8.70
C VAL A 93 -6.44 -7.71 8.02
N ARG A 94 -6.46 -7.80 6.69
CA ARG A 94 -5.32 -8.26 5.88
C ARG A 94 -4.11 -7.33 5.94
N ILE A 95 -4.31 -6.00 5.96
CA ILE A 95 -3.23 -5.01 6.14
C ILE A 95 -2.61 -5.12 7.54
N LEU A 96 -3.45 -5.26 8.57
CA LEU A 96 -3.03 -5.44 9.96
C LEU A 96 -2.38 -6.81 10.25
N GLY A 97 -2.39 -7.75 9.29
CA GLY A 97 -1.87 -9.11 9.47
C GLY A 97 -2.62 -9.94 10.52
N VAL A 98 -3.90 -9.62 10.78
CA VAL A 98 -4.72 -10.29 11.79
C VAL A 98 -5.50 -11.45 11.15
N ASN A 99 -5.47 -12.63 11.78
CA ASN A 99 -5.94 -13.86 11.12
C ASN A 99 -7.46 -14.10 11.21
N ASN A 100 -8.21 -13.32 11.99
CA ASN A 100 -9.64 -13.57 12.27
C ASN A 100 -10.44 -12.26 12.47
N THR A 101 -11.26 -11.88 11.49
CA THR A 101 -12.24 -10.78 11.60
C THR A 101 -13.29 -11.05 12.69
N SER A 102 -13.76 -12.30 12.79
CA SER A 102 -14.92 -12.73 13.59
C SER A 102 -14.78 -12.66 15.12
N LYS A 103 -13.65 -12.14 15.63
CA LYS A 103 -13.36 -12.00 17.07
C LYS A 103 -13.00 -10.58 17.48
N MET A 104 -13.03 -9.62 16.56
CA MET A 104 -12.66 -8.24 16.82
C MET A 104 -13.85 -7.49 17.42
N ASN A 105 -13.63 -6.81 18.55
CA ASN A 105 -14.65 -5.98 19.17
C ASN A 105 -14.95 -4.78 18.24
N PRO A 106 -16.20 -4.52 17.80
CA PRO A 106 -16.49 -3.39 16.92
C PRO A 106 -16.08 -2.03 17.49
N SER A 107 -15.97 -1.90 18.82
CA SER A 107 -15.53 -0.67 19.50
C SER A 107 -14.01 -0.49 19.58
N ILE A 108 -13.19 -1.48 19.19
CA ILE A 108 -11.72 -1.31 19.22
C ILE A 108 -11.26 -0.40 18.09
N SER A 109 -10.35 0.51 18.40
CA SER A 109 -9.76 1.44 17.43
C SER A 109 -8.54 0.84 16.71
N LEU A 110 -8.22 1.35 15.51
CA LEU A 110 -7.04 0.92 14.76
C LEU A 110 -5.72 1.20 15.53
N VAL A 111 -5.67 2.27 16.32
CA VAL A 111 -4.51 2.55 17.20
C VAL A 111 -4.35 1.52 18.32
N GLU A 112 -5.44 1.02 18.93
CA GLU A 112 -5.39 -0.06 19.93
C GLU A 112 -5.04 -1.42 19.30
N LEU A 113 -5.37 -1.62 18.02
CA LEU A 113 -4.93 -2.76 17.22
C LEU A 113 -3.46 -2.69 16.80
N GLY A 114 -2.73 -1.61 17.16
CA GLY A 114 -1.32 -1.45 16.89
C GLY A 114 -0.99 -0.98 15.47
N ILE A 115 -1.91 -0.26 14.81
CA ILE A 115 -1.63 0.27 13.46
C ILE A 115 -0.42 1.22 13.47
N ASP A 116 0.60 0.89 12.70
CA ASP A 116 1.78 1.73 12.56
C ASP A 116 1.56 2.87 11.54
N SER A 117 2.56 3.75 11.37
CA SER A 117 2.50 4.88 10.42
C SER A 117 2.37 4.48 8.94
N LEU A 118 2.85 3.31 8.56
CA LEU A 118 2.83 2.77 7.21
C LEU A 118 1.51 2.03 6.92
N MET A 119 1.06 1.17 7.84
CA MET A 119 -0.28 0.57 7.78
C MET A 119 -1.39 1.65 7.79
N SER A 120 -1.20 2.75 8.53
CA SER A 120 -2.11 3.91 8.50
C SER A 120 -2.25 4.49 7.08
N ILE A 121 -1.19 4.50 6.28
CA ILE A 121 -1.20 4.99 4.90
C ILE A 121 -1.87 3.98 3.96
N GLU A 122 -1.69 2.68 4.19
CA GLU A 122 -2.35 1.64 3.41
C GLU A 122 -3.87 1.62 3.64
N VAL A 123 -4.32 1.66 4.89
CA VAL A 123 -5.74 1.78 5.23
C VAL A 123 -6.35 3.06 4.66
N LYS A 124 -5.65 4.21 4.80
CA LYS A 124 -6.06 5.48 4.16
C LYS A 124 -6.25 5.31 2.65
N THR A 125 -5.24 4.76 1.96
CA THR A 125 -5.27 4.55 0.51
C THR A 125 -6.39 3.58 0.09
N LEU A 126 -6.64 2.54 0.89
CA LEU A 126 -7.71 1.57 0.65
C LEU A 126 -9.11 2.23 0.76
N VAL A 127 -9.34 3.05 1.79
CA VAL A 127 -10.62 3.75 1.98
C VAL A 127 -10.81 4.82 0.90
N GLU A 128 -9.85 5.73 0.74
CA GLU A 128 -9.91 6.84 -0.23
C GLU A 128 -10.14 6.36 -1.67
N ARG A 129 -9.52 5.24 -2.05
CA ARG A 129 -9.61 4.71 -3.42
C ARG A 129 -10.93 4.01 -3.74
N ASN A 130 -11.57 3.37 -2.76
CA ASN A 130 -12.73 2.50 -3.02
C ASN A 130 -14.08 3.11 -2.58
N TYR A 131 -14.06 4.15 -1.74
CA TYR A 131 -15.25 4.72 -1.12
C TYR A 131 -15.40 6.25 -1.32
N ASP A 132 -14.46 6.91 -2.01
CA ASP A 132 -14.45 8.37 -2.29
C ASP A 132 -14.51 9.27 -1.02
N VAL A 133 -14.17 8.71 0.15
CA VAL A 133 -14.07 9.42 1.43
C VAL A 133 -12.64 9.87 1.65
N THR A 134 -12.39 11.18 1.76
CA THR A 134 -11.08 11.74 2.15
C THR A 134 -10.92 11.77 3.67
N MET A 135 -9.76 11.35 4.19
CA MET A 135 -9.50 11.33 5.64
C MET A 135 -8.04 11.68 6.01
N SER A 136 -7.84 12.31 7.17
CA SER A 136 -6.52 12.54 7.74
C SER A 136 -5.94 11.27 8.38
N LEU A 137 -4.61 11.21 8.55
CA LEU A 137 -3.96 10.10 9.26
C LEU A 137 -4.35 10.03 10.76
N GLN A 138 -4.85 11.12 11.36
CA GLN A 138 -5.34 11.10 12.74
C GLN A 138 -6.74 10.48 12.84
N GLU A 139 -7.61 10.72 11.86
CA GLU A 139 -8.92 10.09 11.77
C GLU A 139 -8.77 8.59 11.50
N ILE A 140 -7.95 8.20 10.51
CA ILE A 140 -7.67 6.79 10.20
C ILE A 140 -7.19 6.01 11.43
N ARG A 141 -6.31 6.58 12.26
CA ARG A 141 -5.83 5.91 13.49
C ARG A 141 -6.91 5.74 14.56
N GLN A 142 -7.90 6.63 14.58
CA GLN A 142 -9.01 6.60 15.55
C GLN A 142 -10.24 5.83 15.05
N LEU A 143 -10.28 5.43 13.76
CA LEU A 143 -11.34 4.58 13.25
C LEU A 143 -11.48 3.31 14.07
N THR A 144 -12.72 2.96 14.40
CA THR A 144 -13.10 1.70 15.02
C THR A 144 -13.50 0.67 13.98
N VAL A 145 -13.43 -0.61 14.32
CA VAL A 145 -13.86 -1.70 13.43
C VAL A 145 -15.34 -1.54 13.00
N GLY A 146 -16.20 -1.02 13.88
CA GLY A 146 -17.59 -0.69 13.56
C GLY A 146 -17.74 0.41 12.50
N GLN A 147 -16.97 1.50 12.60
CA GLN A 147 -16.98 2.58 11.60
C GLN A 147 -16.43 2.12 10.25
N ILE A 148 -15.46 1.21 10.24
CA ILE A 148 -14.94 0.60 9.01
C ILE A 148 -16.01 -0.25 8.33
N ASN A 149 -16.84 -0.97 9.10
CA ASN A 149 -17.99 -1.69 8.57
C ASN A 149 -19.05 -0.73 8.00
N GLU A 150 -19.38 0.36 8.71
CA GLU A 150 -20.32 1.40 8.26
C GLU A 150 -19.87 2.08 6.94
N ILE A 151 -18.57 2.38 6.79
CA ILE A 151 -18.01 2.85 5.51
C ILE A 151 -18.17 1.78 4.42
N GLY A 152 -17.95 0.51 4.76
CA GLY A 152 -18.19 -0.63 3.88
C GLY A 152 -19.64 -0.71 3.36
N GLU A 153 -20.61 -0.57 4.27
CA GLU A 153 -22.05 -0.73 4.05
C GLU A 153 -22.69 0.47 3.36
N SER A 154 -22.35 1.70 3.76
CA SER A 154 -22.92 2.97 3.27
C SER A 154 -22.81 3.17 1.75
N SER A 155 -21.83 2.53 1.11
CA SER A 155 -21.68 2.56 -0.34
C SER A 155 -22.38 1.39 -1.07
N SER A 156 -22.85 0.36 -0.37
CA SER A 156 -23.66 -0.75 -0.95
C SER A 156 -25.09 -0.32 -1.21
N ASP A 157 -25.64 0.55 -0.37
CA ASP A 157 -26.95 1.17 -0.57
C ASP A 157 -26.85 2.32 -1.57
N ASN A 158 -26.78 1.95 -2.85
CA ASN A 158 -27.31 2.79 -3.91
C ASN A 158 -28.70 2.25 -4.29
N PRO A 159 -29.77 2.59 -3.54
CA PRO A 159 -31.12 2.14 -3.87
C PRO A 159 -31.49 2.70 -5.24
N SER A 160 -32.03 1.82 -6.09
CA SER A 160 -32.54 2.12 -7.42
C SER A 160 -33.32 3.44 -7.45
N ALA A 161 -32.82 4.41 -8.24
CA ALA A 161 -33.51 5.67 -8.50
C ALA A 161 -34.92 5.40 -9.07
N PRO A 162 -35.92 6.23 -8.73
CA PRO A 162 -37.32 5.85 -8.80
C PRO A 162 -37.88 5.78 -10.23
N GLU A 163 -38.92 4.97 -10.38
CA GLU A 163 -39.71 4.83 -11.60
C GLU A 163 -40.41 6.16 -11.94
N THR A 164 -39.93 6.87 -12.96
CA THR A 164 -40.68 7.97 -13.57
C THR A 164 -41.83 7.39 -14.39
N ALA A 165 -43.01 7.30 -13.77
CA ALA A 165 -44.24 6.96 -14.45
C ALA A 165 -44.66 8.08 -15.42
N THR A 166 -44.37 7.91 -16.71
CA THR A 166 -44.99 8.72 -17.77
C THR A 166 -46.07 7.89 -18.45
N LYS A 167 -47.33 8.24 -18.18
CA LYS A 167 -48.53 7.57 -18.67
C LYS A 167 -48.60 7.54 -20.20
N ILE A 168 -48.93 6.38 -20.77
CA ILE A 168 -49.26 6.16 -22.18
C ILE A 168 -50.72 6.55 -22.46
N GLU A 169 -50.96 7.26 -23.56
CA GLU A 169 -52.21 7.44 -24.34
C GLU A 169 -51.97 8.65 -25.28
N SER A 170 -52.33 8.70 -26.57
CA SER A 170 -52.60 7.70 -27.62
C SER A 170 -52.29 8.40 -28.99
N GLU A 171 -52.37 7.85 -30.20
CA GLU A 171 -52.87 6.58 -30.74
C GLU A 171 -52.14 6.24 -32.08
N GLN A 172 -52.74 5.46 -32.99
CA GLN A 172 -52.29 5.28 -34.39
C GLN A 172 -53.25 5.95 -35.38
N GLY A 173 -52.80 6.25 -36.61
CA GLY A 173 -53.70 6.68 -37.68
C GLY A 173 -53.00 7.07 -38.98
N MET A 174 -52.75 6.09 -39.85
CA MET A 174 -52.71 6.33 -41.30
C MET A 174 -53.69 5.37 -41.96
N ASN A 175 -54.72 5.97 -42.59
CA ASN A 175 -55.98 5.38 -43.06
C ASN A 175 -57.03 5.10 -41.98
#